data_AF-A0A970WN25-F1
#
_entry.id   AF-A0A970WN25-F1
#
_cell.length_a   1.000
_cell.length_b   1.000
_cell.length_c   1.000
_cell.angle_alpha   90.00
_cell.angle_beta   90.00
_cell.angle_gamma   90.00
#
_symmetry.space_group_name_H-M   'P 1'
#
loop_
_entity.id
_entity.type
_entity.pdbx_description
1 polymer ?
#
loop_
_entity_poly.entity_id
_entity_poly.type
_entity_poly.pdbx_seq_one_letter_code
_entity_poly.pdbx_strand_id
1 'polypeptide(L)' 'MKQQITTDPVLDEIHQTRREIAARFDGDFTAMLDDARRRQEASGRPIWKPKRDEQGGEMDG' A
#
# COMPACT_ATOMS: atom_id res chain seq x y z
N MET A 1 28.64 -11.90 5.73
CA MET A 1 28.59 -10.48 6.17
C MET A 1 27.31 -10.28 6.95
N LYS A 2 27.39 -9.92 8.24
CA LYS A 2 26.19 -9.53 9.00
C LYS A 2 25.88 -8.08 8.61
N GLN A 3 24.70 -7.82 8.05
CA GLN A 3 24.25 -6.44 7.83
C GLN A 3 24.20 -5.77 9.20
N GLN A 4 25.03 -4.75 9.41
CA GLN A 4 24.87 -3.88 10.57
C GLN A 4 23.55 -3.14 10.36
N ILE A 5 22.54 -3.46 11.18
CA ILE A 5 21.30 -2.69 11.25
C ILE A 5 21.67 -1.42 12.00
N THR A 6 22.20 -0.44 11.27
CA THR A 6 22.14 0.94 11.75
C THR A 6 20.67 1.32 11.66
N THR A 7 19.99 1.43 12.81
CA THR A 7 18.59 1.87 12.83
C THR A 7 18.56 3.32 12.36
N ASP A 8 18.14 3.50 11.11
CA ASP A 8 17.86 4.81 10.57
C ASP A 8 16.61 5.34 11.28
N PRO A 9 16.69 6.46 12.02
CA PRO A 9 15.55 7.00 12.76
C PRO A 9 14.36 7.34 11.86
N VAL A 10 14.60 7.65 10.58
CA VAL A 10 13.53 7.87 9.58
C VAL A 10 12.81 6.56 9.26
N LEU A 11 13.54 5.45 9.15
CA LEU A 11 12.93 4.13 8.94
C LEU A 11 12.11 3.70 10.15
N ASP A 12 12.58 4.00 11.36
CA ASP A 12 11.84 3.71 12.59
C ASP A 12 10.52 4.49 12.67
N GLU A 13 10.53 5.77 12.30
CA GLU A 13 9.32 6.59 12.21
C GLU A 13 8.32 6.05 11.18
N ILE A 14 8.81 5.63 10.01
CA ILE A 14 7.98 5.00 8.97
C ILE A 14 7.37 3.70 9.49
N HIS A 15 8.16 2.84 10.17
CA HIS A 15 7.66 1.60 10.75
C HIS A 15 6.63 1.84 11.85
N GLN A 16 6.85 2.85 12.69
CA GLN A 16 5.92 3.23 13.73
C GLN A 16 4.59 3.71 13.13
N THR A 17 4.65 4.58 12.13
CA THR A 17 3.46 5.05 11.39
C THR A 17 2.70 3.88 10.76
N ARG A 18 3.40 2.92 10.15
CA ARG A 18 2.77 1.72 9.57
C ARG A 18 2.04 0.88 10.62
N ARG A 19 2.64 0.69 11.81
CA ARG A 19 2.00 -0.03 12.92
C ARG A 19 0.76 0.69 13.43
N GLU A 20 0.83 2.00 13.60
CA GLU A 20 -0.31 2.81 14.05
C GLU A 20 -1.47 2.80 13.07
N ILE A 21 -1.19 2.81 11.76
CA ILE A 21 -2.22 2.66 10.74
C ILE A 21 -2.83 1.26 10.83
N ALA A 22 -2.02 0.21 10.86
CA ALA A 22 -2.51 -1.17 10.90
C ALA A 22 -3.35 -1.46 12.15
N ALA A 23 -2.95 -0.93 13.32
CA ALA A 23 -3.66 -1.11 14.58
C ALA A 23 -5.11 -0.57 14.53
N ARG A 24 -5.39 0.47 13.73
CA ARG A 24 -6.76 1.02 13.54
C ARG A 24 -7.70 0.03 12.84
N PHE A 25 -7.16 -0.99 12.19
CA PHE A 25 -7.90 -2.01 11.45
C PHE A 25 -7.66 -3.41 12.01
N ASP A 26 -7.08 -3.53 13.22
CA ASP A 26 -6.71 -4.82 13.81
C ASP A 26 -5.80 -5.69 12.90
N GLY A 27 -4.99 -5.02 12.07
CA GLY A 27 -4.15 -5.68 11.08
C GLY A 27 -4.89 -6.19 9.82
N ASP A 28 -6.19 -5.94 9.67
CA ASP A 28 -6.94 -6.33 8.48
C ASP A 28 -6.57 -5.45 7.27
N PHE A 29 -5.74 -6.02 6.40
CA PHE A 29 -5.28 -5.36 5.18
C PHE A 29 -6.41 -5.08 4.18
N THR A 30 -7.43 -5.95 4.10
CA THR A 30 -8.58 -5.74 3.21
C THR A 30 -9.39 -4.53 3.68
N ALA A 31 -9.66 -4.45 4.98
CA ALA A 31 -10.36 -3.30 5.56
C ALA A 31 -9.58 -1.99 5.36
N MET A 32 -8.26 -2.02 5.47
CA MET A 32 -7.39 -0.88 5.15
C MET A 32 -7.51 -0.42 3.69
N LEU A 33 -7.53 -1.36 2.74
CA LEU A 33 -7.66 -1.07 1.32
C LEU A 33 -9.03 -0.47 0.98
N ASP A 34 -10.10 -1.04 1.52
CA ASP A 34 -11.45 -0.54 1.29
C ASP A 34 -11.63 0.87 1.86
N ASP A 35 -11.07 1.13 3.03
CA ASP A 35 -11.08 2.46 3.60
C ASP A 35 -10.26 3.47 2.76
N ALA A 36 -9.11 3.06 2.24
CA ALA A 36 -8.30 3.87 1.33
C ALA A 36 -9.06 4.19 0.03
N ARG A 37 -9.79 3.21 -0.55
CA ARG A 37 -10.64 3.42 -1.73
C ARG A 37 -11.75 4.43 -1.45
N ARG A 38 -12.48 4.29 -0.33
CA ARG A 38 -13.52 5.26 0.07
C ARG A 38 -12.97 6.67 0.21
N ARG A 39 -11.79 6.83 0.85
CA ARG A 39 -11.10 8.13 0.98
C ARG A 39 -10.67 8.68 -0.38
N GLN A 40 -10.19 7.83 -1.28
CA GLN A 40 -9.80 8.23 -2.63
C GLN A 40 -11.01 8.74 -3.43
N GLU A 41 -12.14 8.04 -3.38
CA GLU A 41 -13.40 8.44 -4.01
C GLU A 41 -13.93 9.76 -3.44
N ALA A 42 -13.91 9.92 -2.12
CA ALA A 42 -14.36 11.14 -1.44
C ALA A 42 -13.45 12.36 -1.70
N SER A 43 -12.19 12.15 -2.11
CA SER A 43 -11.23 13.24 -2.32
C SER A 43 -11.56 14.14 -3.52
N GLY A 44 -12.43 13.68 -4.43
CA GLY A 44 -12.73 14.36 -5.69
C GLY A 44 -11.53 14.50 -6.64
N ARG A 45 -10.39 13.88 -6.32
CA ARG A 45 -9.18 13.95 -7.14
C ARG A 45 -9.29 13.00 -8.34
N PRO A 46 -8.75 13.38 -9.51
CA PRO A 46 -8.68 12.48 -10.65
C PRO A 46 -7.94 11.18 -10.27
N ILE A 47 -8.62 10.06 -10.42
CA ILE A 47 -8.01 8.74 -10.28
C ILE A 47 -7.50 8.32 -11.64
N TRP A 48 -6.18 8.18 -11.78
CA TRP A 48 -5.60 7.61 -12.99
C TRP A 48 -6.05 6.16 -13.13
N LYS A 49 -6.70 5.85 -14.24
CA LYS A 49 -7.05 4.49 -14.65
C LYS A 49 -6.16 4.14 -15.83
N PRO A 50 -5.20 3.21 -15.70
CA PRO A 50 -4.45 2.76 -16.86
C PRO A 50 -5.43 2.21 -17.90
N LYS A 51 -5.22 2.55 -19.17
CA LYS A 51 -5.81 1.75 -20.25
C LYS A 51 -5.17 0.37 -20.17
N ARG A 52 -5.99 -0.67 -20.14
CA ARG A 52 -5.49 -2.03 -20.28
C ARG A 52 -5.10 -2.18 -21.74
N ASP A 53 -3.81 -2.25 -22.03
CA ASP A 53 -3.36 -2.70 -23.35
C ASP A 53 -3.72 -4.18 -23.46
N GLU A 54 -4.47 -4.56 -24.49
CA GLU A 54 -4.94 -5.94 -24.72
C GLU A 54 -3.79 -6.93 -25.06
N GLN A 55 -2.53 -6.50 -25.00
CA GLN A 55 -1.38 -7.38 -25.25
C GLN A 55 -0.90 -8.05 -23.96
N GLY A 56 -1.60 -9.10 -23.56
CA GLY A 56 -1.17 -10.00 -22.48
C GLY A 56 -1.95 -11.31 -22.37
N GLY A 57 -2.80 -11.62 -23.35
CA GLY A 57 -3.46 -12.92 -23.45
C GLY A 57 -2.67 -13.84 -24.36
N GLU A 58 -1.61 -14.46 -23.83
CA GLU A 58 -1.09 -15.79 -24.21
C GLU A 58 0.21 -16.04 -23.44
N MET A 59 0.07 -16.69 -22.28
CA MET A 59 1.03 -17.69 -21.87
C MET A 59 0.20 -18.92 -21.50
N ASP A 60 -0.35 -19.54 -22.54
CA ASP A 60 -0.87 -20.89 -22.50
C ASP A 60 0.29 -21.84 -22.16
N GLY A 61 0.06 -22.69 -21.16
CA GLY A 61 0.79 -23.93 -20.94
C GLY A 61 -0.04 -25.10 -21.42
#